data_AF-X0X3T6-F1
#
_entry.id   AF-X0X3T6-F1
#
_cell.length_a   1.000
_cell.length_b   1.000
_cell.length_c   1.000
_cell.angle_alpha   90.00
_cell.angle_beta   90.00
_cell.angle_gamma   90.00
#
_symmetry.space_group_name_H-M   'P 1'
#
loop_
_entity.id
_entity.type
_entity.pdbx_description
1 polymer ?
#
loop_
_entity_poly.entity_id
_entity_poly.type
_entity_poly.pdbx_seq_one_letter_code
_entity_poly.pdbx_strand_id
1 'polypeptide(L)'
;VTRRIVLKMTTGNVPPSSKWIEFHNAYFQEASSRINKTMFVRFLEGAMGMRRRFVFKPEVLESWAGETLILASKDDQAAFASLGKLQAHYPRAQTHLFEEGGHHTFMFFPEAYTAVLKEFVERSDDLSIRKP
;
A
#
# COMPACT_ATOMS: atom_id res chain seq x y z
N VAL A 1 11.15 -23.58 4.00
CA VAL A 1 12.05 -22.65 3.25
C VAL A 1 11.27 -21.71 2.33
N THR A 2 10.43 -22.22 1.42
CA THR A 2 9.70 -21.41 0.41
C THR A 2 8.83 -20.29 1.00
N ARG A 3 8.09 -20.55 2.08
CA ARG A 3 7.17 -19.56 2.67
C ARG A 3 7.87 -18.34 3.27
N ARG A 4 9.03 -18.56 3.91
CA ARG A 4 9.81 -17.50 4.56
C ARG A 4 10.46 -16.58 3.54
N ILE A 5 10.85 -17.13 2.38
CA ILE A 5 11.38 -16.37 1.25
C ILE A 5 10.26 -15.52 0.63
N VAL A 6 9.07 -16.10 0.41
CA VAL A 6 7.91 -15.38 -0.14
C VAL A 6 7.49 -14.24 0.79
N LEU A 7 7.36 -14.50 2.10
CA LEU A 7 7.03 -13.45 3.07
C LEU A 7 8.04 -12.32 3.03
N LYS A 8 9.34 -12.63 3.06
CA LYS A 8 10.41 -11.62 2.98
C LYS A 8 10.36 -10.80 1.68
N MET A 9 10.01 -11.43 0.56
CA MET A 9 9.81 -10.74 -0.72
C MET A 9 8.61 -9.80 -0.73
N THR A 10 7.58 -10.08 0.08
CA THR A 10 6.34 -9.29 0.11
C THR A 10 6.29 -8.27 1.24
N THR A 11 6.97 -8.48 2.37
CA THR A 11 6.95 -7.56 3.52
C THR A 11 8.05 -6.50 3.47
N GLY A 12 9.12 -6.74 2.71
CA GLY A 12 10.32 -5.89 2.74
C GLY A 12 11.05 -5.96 4.09
N ASN A 13 11.82 -4.91 4.38
CA ASN A 13 12.47 -4.75 5.68
C ASN A 13 11.45 -4.33 6.74
N VAL A 14 11.59 -4.92 7.92
CA VAL A 14 10.76 -4.58 9.08
C VAL A 14 11.38 -3.35 9.78
N PRO A 15 10.61 -2.28 10.00
CA PRO A 15 11.09 -1.08 10.66
C PRO A 15 11.39 -1.35 12.15
N PRO A 16 12.66 -1.30 12.61
CA PRO A 16 13.01 -1.68 13.98
C PRO A 16 12.45 -0.75 15.05
N SER A 17 12.03 0.47 14.70
CA SER A 17 11.42 1.41 15.64
C SER A 17 9.97 1.06 15.98
N SER A 18 9.34 0.18 15.21
CA SER A 18 7.93 -0.17 15.41
C SER A 18 7.73 -1.02 16.66
N LYS A 19 6.75 -0.64 17.49
CA LYS A 19 6.28 -1.43 18.64
C LYS A 19 5.38 -2.60 18.23
N TRP A 20 4.99 -2.67 16.95
CA TRP A 20 4.01 -3.62 16.42
C TRP A 20 4.63 -4.80 15.67
N ILE A 21 5.96 -4.95 15.73
CA ILE A 21 6.71 -6.00 15.02
C ILE A 21 6.21 -7.40 15.37
N GLU A 22 5.99 -7.67 16.66
CA GLU A 22 5.54 -9.00 17.13
C GLU A 22 4.14 -9.33 16.60
N PHE A 23 3.23 -8.35 16.63
CA PHE A 23 1.89 -8.49 16.06
C PHE A 23 1.95 -8.75 14.56
N HIS A 24 2.72 -7.95 13.81
CA HIS A 24 2.93 -8.16 12.37
C HIS A 24 3.40 -9.58 12.07
N ASN A 25 4.42 -10.06 12.80
CA ASN A 25 4.98 -11.39 12.57
C ASN A 25 3.97 -12.50 12.89
N ALA A 26 3.25 -12.41 14.00
CA ALA A 26 2.21 -13.37 14.37
C ALA A 26 1.05 -13.37 13.36
N TYR A 27 0.61 -12.19 12.92
CA TYR A 27 -0.43 -12.04 11.92
C TYR A 27 -0.03 -12.71 10.60
N PHE A 28 1.18 -12.45 10.08
CA PHE A 28 1.63 -13.07 8.83
C PHE A 28 1.92 -14.56 8.96
N GLN A 29 2.36 -15.02 10.14
CA GLN A 29 2.48 -16.44 10.42
C GLN A 29 1.13 -17.14 10.31
N GLU A 30 0.08 -16.56 10.89
CA GLU A 30 -1.28 -17.11 10.85
C GLU A 30 -1.91 -16.95 9.46
N ALA A 31 -1.87 -15.77 8.86
CA ALA A 31 -2.43 -15.50 7.54
C ALA A 31 -1.77 -16.36 6.45
N SER A 32 -0.48 -16.63 6.59
CA SER A 32 0.19 -17.54 5.67
C SER A 32 -0.11 -18.99 6.00
N SER A 33 -0.53 -19.37 7.21
CA SER A 33 -0.57 -20.75 7.76
C SER A 33 -1.21 -21.79 6.85
N ARG A 34 -2.20 -21.40 6.04
CA ARG A 34 -2.97 -22.26 5.13
C ARG A 34 -2.59 -22.14 3.65
N ILE A 35 -1.64 -21.29 3.29
CA ILE A 35 -1.19 -21.14 1.90
C ILE A 35 -0.49 -22.43 1.45
N ASN A 36 -1.01 -23.03 0.38
CA ASN A 36 -0.42 -24.18 -0.30
C ASN A 36 0.13 -23.78 -1.70
N LYS A 37 0.84 -24.72 -2.34
CA LYS A 37 1.46 -24.48 -3.66
C LYS A 37 0.45 -24.06 -4.73
N THR A 38 -0.72 -24.70 -4.77
CA THR A 38 -1.76 -24.40 -5.76
C THR A 38 -2.28 -22.98 -5.63
N MET A 39 -2.55 -22.52 -4.40
CA MET A 39 -2.94 -21.13 -4.14
C MET A 39 -1.85 -20.15 -4.58
N PHE A 40 -0.60 -20.46 -4.27
CA PHE A 40 0.52 -19.60 -4.63
C PHE A 40 0.73 -19.49 -6.15
N VAL A 41 0.67 -20.61 -6.87
CA VAL A 41 0.77 -20.61 -8.35
C VAL A 41 -0.36 -19.78 -8.96
N ARG A 42 -1.61 -19.98 -8.50
CA ARG A 42 -2.76 -19.18 -8.97
C ARG A 42 -2.59 -17.69 -8.70
N PHE A 43 -2.07 -17.33 -7.52
CA PHE A 43 -1.76 -15.94 -7.18
C PHE A 43 -0.74 -15.33 -8.17
N LEU A 44 0.34 -16.05 -8.47
CA LEU A 44 1.36 -15.59 -9.43
C LEU A 44 0.82 -15.48 -10.86
N GLU A 45 0.06 -16.47 -11.32
CA GLU A 45 -0.61 -16.45 -12.63
C GLU A 45 -1.57 -15.27 -12.75
N GLY A 46 -2.37 -15.02 -11.71
CA GLY A 46 -3.26 -13.87 -11.62
C GLY A 46 -2.49 -12.54 -11.68
N ALA A 47 -1.41 -12.41 -10.91
CA ALA A 47 -0.56 -11.22 -10.91
C ALA A 47 0.07 -10.97 -12.29
N MET A 48 0.57 -12.00 -12.98
CA MET A 48 1.08 -11.88 -14.34
C MET A 48 -0.02 -11.48 -15.34
N GLY A 49 -1.18 -12.14 -15.25
CA GLY A 49 -2.32 -11.86 -16.11
C GLY A 49 -2.86 -10.45 -15.94
N MET A 50 -2.84 -9.91 -14.71
CA MET A 50 -3.18 -8.51 -14.43
C MET A 50 -2.16 -7.56 -15.07
N ARG A 51 -0.86 -7.77 -14.83
CA ARG A 51 0.20 -6.90 -15.37
C ARG A 51 0.22 -6.84 -16.90
N ARG A 52 -0.15 -7.93 -17.58
CA ARG A 52 -0.23 -7.97 -19.06
C ARG A 52 -1.42 -7.19 -19.63
N ARG A 53 -2.50 -7.05 -18.86
CA ARG A 53 -3.77 -6.46 -19.33
C ARG A 53 -4.01 -5.06 -18.80
N PHE A 54 -3.40 -4.70 -17.67
CA PHE A 54 -3.58 -3.39 -17.08
C PHE A 54 -2.91 -2.32 -17.94
N VAL A 55 -3.70 -1.34 -18.35
CA VAL A 55 -3.25 -0.14 -19.04
C VAL A 55 -3.79 1.04 -18.27
N PHE A 56 -2.91 1.94 -17.84
CA PHE A 56 -3.32 3.19 -17.22
C PHE A 56 -4.00 4.08 -18.27
N LYS A 57 -5.20 4.57 -17.93
CA LYS A 57 -6.04 5.39 -18.81
C LYS A 57 -6.26 6.76 -18.18
N PRO A 58 -5.49 7.79 -18.57
CA PRO A 58 -5.58 9.12 -17.96
C PRO A 58 -6.98 9.74 -18.09
N GLU A 59 -7.71 9.44 -19.15
CA GLU A 59 -9.08 9.91 -19.39
C GLU A 59 -10.07 9.48 -18.29
N VAL A 60 -9.83 8.32 -17.65
CA VAL A 60 -10.64 7.87 -16.51
C VAL A 60 -10.40 8.77 -15.30
N LEU A 61 -9.15 9.17 -15.07
CA LEU A 61 -8.76 10.04 -13.96
C LEU A 61 -9.24 11.49 -14.16
N GLU A 62 -9.35 11.96 -15.40
CA GLU A 62 -9.92 13.27 -15.72
C GLU A 62 -11.39 13.35 -15.29
N SER A 63 -12.14 12.28 -15.52
CA SER A 63 -13.56 12.17 -15.13
C SER A 63 -13.78 11.87 -13.64
N TRP A 64 -12.73 11.53 -12.88
CA TRP A 64 -12.83 11.21 -11.46
C TRP A 64 -13.04 12.48 -10.63
N ALA A 65 -14.19 12.54 -9.94
CA ALA A 65 -14.58 13.68 -9.12
C ALA A 65 -14.04 13.64 -7.68
N GLY A 66 -13.52 12.50 -7.24
CA GLY A 66 -12.97 12.32 -5.89
C GLY A 66 -11.55 12.84 -5.76
N GLU A 67 -11.09 12.94 -4.51
CA GLU A 67 -9.69 13.21 -4.20
C GLU A 67 -8.90 11.89 -4.15
N THR A 68 -7.57 11.97 -4.19
CA THR A 68 -6.69 10.78 -4.11
C THR A 68 -5.59 11.04 -3.10
N LEU A 69 -5.33 10.05 -2.25
CA LEU A 69 -4.22 10.02 -1.31
C LEU A 69 -3.28 8.88 -1.68
N ILE A 70 -1.99 9.19 -1.80
CA ILE A 70 -0.90 8.23 -1.92
C ILE A 70 -0.19 8.19 -0.57
N LEU A 71 -0.20 7.02 0.06
CA LEU A 71 0.55 6.73 1.27
C LEU A 71 1.77 5.89 0.86
N ALA A 72 2.96 6.38 1.18
CA ALA A 72 4.21 5.69 0.87
C ALA A 72 5.18 5.79 2.04
N SER A 73 6.12 4.86 2.13
CA SER A 73 7.21 4.93 3.09
C SER A 73 8.57 4.88 2.39
N LYS A 74 9.56 5.64 2.90
CA LYS A 74 10.90 5.71 2.31
C LYS A 74 11.66 4.39 2.36
N ASP A 75 11.41 3.58 3.38
CA ASP A 75 12.06 2.28 3.58
C ASP A 75 11.29 1.11 2.94
N ASP A 76 10.20 1.39 2.22
CA ASP A 76 9.51 0.38 1.39
C ASP A 76 10.34 0.05 0.14
N GLN A 77 11.19 -0.97 0.26
CA GLN A 77 12.03 -1.46 -0.84
C GLN A 77 11.23 -2.00 -2.03
N ALA A 78 9.98 -2.42 -1.84
CA ALA A 78 9.17 -3.02 -2.90
C ALA A 78 8.49 -1.94 -3.76
N ALA A 79 8.10 -0.81 -3.16
CA ALA A 79 7.28 0.19 -3.85
C ALA A 79 7.92 1.59 -3.99
N PHE A 80 8.85 2.00 -3.10
CA PHE A 80 9.31 3.40 -3.04
C PHE A 80 9.94 3.88 -4.35
N ALA A 81 10.71 3.02 -5.03
CA ALA A 81 11.31 3.34 -6.33
C ALA A 81 10.29 3.66 -7.44
N SER A 82 9.03 3.27 -7.27
CA SER A 82 7.94 3.55 -8.21
C SER A 82 7.11 4.78 -7.82
N LEU A 83 7.37 5.42 -6.66
CA LEU A 83 6.56 6.53 -6.16
C LEU A 83 6.47 7.68 -7.16
N GLY A 84 7.60 8.11 -7.74
CA GLY A 84 7.60 9.20 -8.71
C GLY A 84 6.77 8.90 -9.97
N LYS A 85 6.77 7.64 -10.43
CA LYS A 85 5.92 7.21 -11.55
C LYS A 85 4.45 7.23 -11.18
N LEU A 86 4.11 6.80 -9.96
CA LEU A 86 2.75 6.86 -9.45
C LEU A 86 2.27 8.32 -9.32
N GLN A 87 3.09 9.21 -8.77
CA GLN A 87 2.76 10.64 -8.67
C GLN A 87 2.56 11.28 -10.05
N ALA A 88 3.37 10.91 -11.05
CA ALA A 88 3.18 11.38 -12.43
C ALA A 88 1.85 10.92 -13.05
N HIS A 89 1.38 9.71 -12.70
CA HIS A 89 0.07 9.22 -13.14
C HIS A 89 -1.10 9.90 -12.40
N TYR A 90 -0.89 10.33 -11.16
CA TYR A 90 -1.92 10.96 -10.32
C TYR A 90 -1.48 12.36 -9.86
N PRO A 91 -1.40 13.35 -10.78
CA PRO A 91 -0.84 14.67 -10.47
C PRO A 91 -1.66 15.48 -9.45
N ARG A 92 -2.95 15.15 -9.28
CA ARG A 92 -3.83 15.77 -8.28
C ARG A 92 -3.85 15.02 -6.94
N ALA A 93 -3.14 13.90 -6.83
CA ALA A 93 -3.10 13.14 -5.59
C ALA A 93 -2.25 13.86 -4.55
N GLN A 94 -2.74 13.86 -3.32
CA GLN A 94 -1.91 14.22 -2.18
C GLN A 94 -1.01 13.05 -1.85
N THR A 95 0.22 13.33 -1.47
CA THR A 95 1.16 12.30 -1.06
C THR A 95 1.57 12.54 0.38
N HIS A 96 1.38 11.55 1.23
CA HIS A 96 2.03 11.52 2.53
C HIS A 96 3.15 10.48 2.49
N LEU A 97 4.37 10.92 2.80
CA LEU A 97 5.55 10.09 2.82
C LEU A 97 6.01 9.89 4.26
N PHE A 98 5.92 8.66 4.75
CA PHE A 98 6.46 8.27 6.04
C PHE A 98 7.99 8.12 5.94
N GLU A 99 8.71 8.58 6.96
CA GLU A 99 10.17 8.37 7.07
C GLU A 99 10.51 6.89 7.24
N GLU A 100 9.67 6.16 7.95
CA GLU A 100 9.79 4.73 8.22
C GLU A 100 8.40 4.10 8.25
N GLY A 101 8.27 2.86 7.75
CA GLY A 101 6.98 2.23 7.56
C GLY A 101 7.04 0.83 6.95
N GLY A 102 8.15 0.48 6.29
CA GLY A 102 8.25 -0.73 5.48
C GLY A 102 7.12 -0.85 4.46
N HIS A 103 6.89 -2.05 3.96
CA HIS A 103 5.80 -2.29 3.01
C HIS A 103 4.40 -2.27 3.66
N HIS A 104 4.32 -2.57 4.95
CA HIS A 104 3.06 -2.70 5.69
C HIS A 104 2.91 -1.57 6.73
N THR A 105 3.04 -0.32 6.30
CA THR A 105 3.02 0.85 7.20
C THR A 105 1.82 0.88 8.13
N PHE A 106 0.65 0.47 7.64
CA PHE A 106 -0.59 0.38 8.44
C PHE A 106 -0.52 -0.63 9.60
N MET A 107 0.37 -1.63 9.55
CA MET A 107 0.59 -2.57 10.65
C MET A 107 1.71 -2.12 11.58
N PHE A 108 2.75 -1.46 11.04
CA PHE A 108 3.90 -1.03 11.84
C PHE A 108 3.68 0.28 12.58
N PHE A 109 2.85 1.17 12.03
CA PHE A 109 2.54 2.48 12.60
C PHE A 109 1.04 2.79 12.46
N PRO A 110 0.15 1.96 13.04
CA PRO A 110 -1.29 2.05 12.83
C PRO A 110 -1.86 3.41 13.25
N GLU A 111 -1.36 4.01 14.33
CA GLU A 111 -1.82 5.32 14.79
C GLU A 111 -1.45 6.43 13.81
N ALA A 112 -0.18 6.49 13.38
CA ALA A 112 0.30 7.50 12.43
C ALA A 112 -0.39 7.34 11.07
N TYR A 113 -0.49 6.10 10.58
CA TYR A 113 -1.17 5.79 9.33
C TYR A 113 -2.65 6.22 9.37
N THR A 114 -3.35 5.89 10.46
CA THR A 114 -4.77 6.22 10.61
C THR A 114 -5.00 7.71 10.78
N ALA A 115 -4.10 8.43 11.46
CA ALA A 115 -4.20 9.88 11.61
C ALA A 115 -4.19 10.60 10.24
N VAL A 116 -3.25 10.23 9.36
CA VAL A 116 -3.18 10.79 8.00
C VAL A 116 -4.42 10.46 7.19
N LEU A 117 -4.92 9.22 7.29
CA LEU A 117 -6.12 8.81 6.58
C LEU A 117 -7.36 9.58 7.06
N LYS A 118 -7.50 9.75 8.38
CA LYS A 118 -8.60 10.52 8.98
C LYS A 118 -8.58 11.97 8.55
N GLU A 119 -7.42 12.63 8.63
CA GLU A 119 -7.26 14.02 8.19
C GLU A 119 -7.66 14.18 6.72
N PHE A 120 -7.23 13.25 5.87
CA PHE A 120 -7.58 13.26 4.46
C PHE A 120 -9.11 13.17 4.25
N VAL A 121 -9.77 12.20 4.88
CA VAL A 121 -11.22 11.98 4.77
C VAL A 121 -12.01 13.16 5.33
N GLU A 122 -11.68 13.63 6.52
CA GLU A 122 -12.39 14.74 7.19
C GLU A 122 -12.33 16.03 6.35
N ARG A 123 -11.18 16.32 5.75
CA ARG A 123 -11.06 17.47 4.85
C ARG A 123 -11.85 17.28 3.55
N SER A 124 -11.84 16.08 2.98
CA SER A 124 -12.61 15.79 1.76
C SER A 124 -14.11 15.92 2.00
N ASP A 125 -14.59 15.53 3.19
CA ASP A 125 -15.99 15.68 3.60
C ASP A 125 -16.38 17.16 3.74
N ASP A 126 -15.56 17.99 4.39
CA ASP A 126 -15.80 19.45 4.48
C ASP A 126 -15.83 20.12 3.09
N LEU A 127 -14.94 19.71 2.17
CA LEU A 127 -14.93 20.21 0.80
C LEU A 127 -16.15 19.76 -0.01
N SER A 128 -16.75 18.61 0.31
CA SER A 128 -17.99 18.14 -0.32
C SER A 128 -19.21 18.94 0.11
N ILE A 129 -19.22 19.43 1.35
CA ILE A 129 -20.31 20.26 1.92
C ILE A 129 -20.26 21.71 1.38
N ARG A 130 -19.09 22.17 0.94
CA ARG A 130 -18.87 23.56 0.49
C ARG A 130 -19.01 23.80 -1.02
N LYS A 131 -19.33 22.77 -1.82
CA LYS A 131 -19.63 22.96 -3.25
C LYS A 131 -21.09 23.43 -3.43
N PRO A 132 -21.33 24.60 -4.07
CA PRO A 132 -22.68 25.10 -4.34
C PRO A 132 -23.45 24.26 -5.36
#